data_AF-A0A839E4L9-F1
#
_entry.id   AF-A0A839E4L9-F1
#
_cell.length_a   1.000
_cell.length_b   1.000
_cell.length_c   1.000
_cell.angle_alpha   90.00
_cell.angle_beta   90.00
_cell.angle_gamma   90.00
#
_symmetry.space_group_name_H-M   'P 1'
#
loop_
_entity.id
_entity.type
_entity.pdbx_description
1 polymer ?
#
loop_
_entity_poly.entity_id
_entity_poly.type
_entity_poly.pdbx_seq_one_letter_code
_entity_poly.pdbx_strand_id
1 'polypeptide(L)'
;MSPIRRGEDQPIHNRLRVLRAEHGMSRGQLAQAVEVNPQTIGALERGDHYPSLDLAFRLCEVFGLPVEAVFNREPFAPLSNQIYHQGEQS
;
A
#
# COMPACT_ATOMS: atom_id res chain seq x y z
N MET A 1 -3.58 29.23 -6.80
CA MET A 1 -4.43 28.44 -5.90
C MET A 1 -3.67 27.17 -5.55
N SER A 2 -3.44 26.90 -4.26
CA SER A 2 -2.91 25.59 -3.86
C SER A 2 -4.02 24.56 -4.05
N PRO A 3 -3.76 23.41 -4.70
CA PRO A 3 -4.76 22.38 -4.86
C PRO A 3 -5.20 21.90 -3.46
N ILE A 4 -6.50 21.75 -3.28
CA ILE A 4 -7.12 21.27 -2.04
C ILE A 4 -6.44 19.95 -1.64
N ARG A 5 -5.70 19.94 -0.53
CA ARG A 5 -5.20 18.72 0.13
C ARG A 5 -6.38 17.99 0.78
N ARG A 6 -7.28 17.42 -0.03
CA ARG A 6 -8.28 16.44 0.45
C ARG A 6 -7.51 15.16 0.76
N GLY A 7 -6.88 15.09 1.93
CA GLY A 7 -6.03 13.98 2.36
C GLY A 7 -5.58 14.04 3.82
N GLU A 8 -5.60 15.21 4.47
CA GLU A 8 -5.21 15.30 5.89
C GLU A 8 -6.26 14.71 6.83
N ASP A 9 -7.56 14.80 6.49
CA ASP A 9 -8.63 14.28 7.35
C ASP A 9 -8.90 12.78 7.18
N GLN A 10 -8.43 12.15 6.10
CA GLN A 10 -8.66 10.72 5.81
C GLN A 10 -7.46 10.10 5.06
N PRO A 11 -6.33 9.87 5.73
CA PRO A 11 -5.15 9.29 5.10
C PRO A 11 -5.45 7.89 4.55
N ILE A 12 -4.82 7.55 3.43
CA ILE A 12 -4.79 6.18 2.90
C ILE A 12 -3.43 5.59 3.23
N HIS A 13 -3.43 4.56 4.06
CA HIS A 13 -2.28 3.72 4.34
C HIS A 13 -2.16 2.62 3.29
N ASN A 14 -0.94 2.13 3.04
CA ASN A 14 -0.70 1.04 2.10
C ASN A 14 0.31 0.03 2.63
N ARG A 15 0.24 -1.21 2.14
CA ARG A 15 1.18 -2.31 2.44
C ARG A 15 2.21 -2.55 1.34
N LEU A 16 2.36 -1.65 0.38
CA LEU A 16 3.14 -1.90 -0.84
C LEU A 16 4.57 -2.34 -0.54
N ARG A 17 5.23 -1.74 0.46
CA ARG A 17 6.60 -2.13 0.84
C ARG A 17 6.67 -3.59 1.32
N VAL A 18 5.70 -4.01 2.12
CA VAL A 18 5.62 -5.37 2.68
C VAL A 18 5.29 -6.35 1.58
N LEU A 19 4.23 -6.10 0.81
CA LEU A 19 3.79 -6.97 -0.29
C LEU A 19 4.89 -7.14 -1.34
N ARG A 20 5.59 -6.05 -1.68
CA ARG A 20 6.74 -6.08 -2.59
C ARG A 20 7.86 -6.95 -2.04
N ALA A 21 8.18 -6.85 -0.75
CA ALA A 21 9.21 -7.67 -0.11
C ALA A 21 8.81 -9.16 -0.06
N GLU A 22 7.55 -9.47 0.25
CA GLU A 22 7.00 -10.83 0.23
C GLU A 22 7.11 -11.48 -1.15
N HIS A 23 6.93 -10.70 -2.22
CA HIS A 23 7.07 -11.15 -3.61
C HIS A 23 8.52 -11.08 -4.13
N GLY A 24 9.51 -10.72 -3.29
CA GLY A 24 10.91 -10.60 -3.70
C GLY A 24 11.16 -9.53 -4.78
N MET A 25 10.26 -8.56 -4.93
CA MET A 25 10.34 -7.54 -5.97
C MET A 25 11.17 -6.34 -5.53
N SER A 26 11.92 -5.73 -6.44
CA SER A 26 12.45 -4.37 -6.30
C SER A 26 11.38 -3.33 -6.65
N ARG A 27 11.60 -2.06 -6.28
CA ARG A 27 10.69 -0.97 -6.72
C ARG A 27 10.63 -0.86 -8.25
N GLY A 28 11.74 -1.14 -8.92
CA GLY A 28 11.81 -1.14 -10.38
C GLY A 28 10.95 -2.23 -11.01
N GLN A 29 11.00 -3.45 -10.46
CA GLN A 29 10.17 -4.57 -10.94
C GLN A 29 8.68 -4.31 -10.74
N LEU A 30 8.28 -3.82 -9.54
CA LEU A 30 6.88 -3.47 -9.30
C LEU A 30 6.43 -2.33 -10.23
N ALA A 31 7.27 -1.30 -10.41
CA ALA A 31 6.97 -0.18 -11.29
C ALA A 31 6.80 -0.61 -12.76
N GLN A 32 7.64 -1.55 -13.23
CA GLN A 32 7.50 -2.14 -14.55
C GLN A 32 6.19 -2.94 -14.68
N ALA A 33 5.85 -3.74 -13.68
CA ALA A 33 4.62 -4.55 -13.68
C ALA A 33 3.34 -3.70 -13.72
N VAL A 34 3.38 -2.49 -13.15
CA VAL A 34 2.26 -1.53 -13.20
C VAL A 34 2.58 -0.30 -14.06
N GLU A 35 3.47 -0.42 -15.04
CA GLU A 35 3.73 0.59 -16.08
C GLU A 35 3.90 2.05 -15.55
N VAL A 36 4.65 2.23 -14.47
CA VAL A 36 4.96 3.56 -13.88
C VAL A 36 6.47 3.74 -13.69
N ASN A 37 6.87 4.96 -13.31
CA ASN A 37 8.23 5.23 -12.89
C ASN A 37 8.50 4.61 -11.48
N PRO A 38 9.68 4.02 -11.23
CA PRO A 38 10.08 3.54 -9.89
C PRO A 38 9.94 4.57 -8.76
N GLN A 39 10.08 5.87 -9.07
CA GLN A 39 9.85 6.97 -8.13
C GLN A 39 8.40 7.03 -7.66
N THR A 40 7.43 6.70 -8.53
CA THR A 40 6.00 6.62 -8.18
C THR A 40 5.80 5.57 -7.09
N ILE A 41 6.34 4.36 -7.26
CA ILE A 41 6.29 3.31 -6.23
C ILE A 41 6.93 3.80 -4.91
N GLY A 42 8.08 4.48 -5.00
CA GLY A 42 8.73 5.05 -3.83
C GLY A 42 7.88 6.09 -3.09
N ALA A 43 7.19 6.98 -3.81
CA ALA A 43 6.29 7.99 -3.25
C ALA A 43 5.04 7.35 -2.62
N LEU A 44 4.46 6.35 -3.29
CA LEU A 44 3.33 5.58 -2.76
C LEU A 44 3.70 4.86 -1.46
N GLU A 45 4.85 4.17 -1.41
CA GLU A 45 5.32 3.48 -0.19
C GLU A 45 5.54 4.43 1.00
N ARG A 46 5.78 5.72 0.76
CA ARG A 46 5.92 6.74 1.82
C ARG A 46 4.61 7.42 2.18
N GLY A 47 3.57 7.26 1.35
CA GLY A 47 2.31 7.98 1.50
C GLY A 47 2.37 9.44 1.01
N ASP A 48 3.40 9.82 0.24
CA ASP A 48 3.55 11.17 -0.31
C ASP A 48 2.46 11.49 -1.35
N HIS A 49 1.86 10.46 -1.95
CA HIS A 49 0.84 10.53 -2.98
C HIS A 49 -0.13 9.36 -2.87
N TYR A 50 -1.37 9.56 -3.31
CA TYR A 50 -2.37 8.51 -3.45
C TYR A 50 -2.46 8.05 -4.90
N PRO A 51 -2.52 6.75 -5.16
CA PRO A 51 -2.62 6.25 -6.53
C PRO A 51 -3.95 6.70 -7.16
N SER A 52 -3.98 6.78 -8.49
CA SER A 52 -5.26 6.77 -9.20
C SER A 52 -5.98 5.44 -8.94
N LEU A 53 -7.29 5.41 -9.15
CA LEU A 53 -8.07 4.18 -9.00
C LEU A 53 -7.55 3.06 -9.91
N ASP A 54 -7.17 3.39 -11.15
CA ASP A 54 -6.53 2.47 -12.10
C ASP A 54 -5.23 1.88 -11.55
N LEU A 55 -4.32 2.72 -11.05
CA LEU A 55 -3.05 2.25 -10.49
C LEU A 55 -3.28 1.40 -9.24
N ALA A 56 -4.28 1.73 -8.42
CA ALA A 56 -4.65 0.92 -7.27
C ALA A 56 -5.11 -0.49 -7.69
N PHE A 57 -5.95 -0.61 -8.73
CA PHE A 57 -6.39 -1.91 -9.24
C PHE A 57 -5.24 -2.72 -9.85
N ARG A 58 -4.37 -2.11 -10.65
CA ARG A 58 -3.20 -2.82 -11.20
C ARG A 58 -2.26 -3.31 -10.10
N LEU A 59 -2.08 -2.55 -9.02
CA LEU A 59 -1.34 -3.01 -7.84
C LEU A 59 -2.03 -4.20 -7.16
N CYS A 60 -3.36 -4.17 -7.04
CA CYS A 60 -4.14 -5.29 -6.49
C CYS A 60 -4.00 -6.56 -7.34
N GLU A 61 -4.04 -6.42 -8.67
CA GLU A 61 -3.85 -7.53 -9.62
C GLU A 61 -2.46 -8.14 -9.51
N VAL A 62 -1.40 -7.32 -9.41
CA VAL A 62 -0.02 -7.81 -9.24
C VAL A 62 0.14 -8.66 -7.98
N PHE A 63 -0.53 -8.29 -6.88
CA PHE A 63 -0.45 -9.04 -5.63
C PHE A 63 -1.53 -10.12 -5.48
N GLY A 64 -2.53 -10.17 -6.36
CA GLY A 64 -3.68 -11.07 -6.24
C GLY A 64 -4.51 -10.81 -4.98
N LEU A 65 -4.60 -9.55 -4.54
CA LEU A 65 -5.25 -9.16 -3.28
C LEU A 65 -6.37 -8.15 -3.51
N PRO A 66 -7.43 -8.12 -2.67
CA PRO A 66 -8.43 -7.08 -2.72
C PRO A 66 -7.87 -5.73 -2.29
N VAL A 67 -8.56 -4.63 -2.65
CA VAL A 67 -8.08 -3.27 -2.40
C VAL A 67 -7.85 -3.00 -0.92
N GLU A 68 -8.68 -3.54 -0.02
CA GLU A 68 -8.60 -3.36 1.43
C GLU A 68 -7.38 -4.04 2.05
N ALA A 69 -6.82 -5.06 1.38
CA ALA A 69 -5.60 -5.73 1.81
C ALA A 69 -4.34 -4.97 1.38
N VAL A 70 -4.44 -4.15 0.32
CA VAL A 70 -3.34 -3.33 -0.21
C VAL A 70 -3.35 -1.92 0.36
N PHE A 71 -4.55 -1.34 0.53
CA PHE A 71 -4.81 0.03 0.97
C PHE A 71 -5.89 0.05 2.06
N ASN A 72 -5.73 0.90 3.08
CA ASN A 72 -6.71 1.03 4.16
C ASN A 72 -6.77 2.46 4.71
N ARG A 73 -7.92 2.86 5.26
CA ARG A 73 -8.08 4.13 6.00
C ARG A 73 -7.46 4.08 7.38
N GLU A 74 -7.26 2.88 7.92
CA GLU A 74 -6.56 2.67 9.18
C GLU A 74 -5.13 2.15 8.95
N PRO A 75 -4.19 2.49 9.84
CA PRO A 75 -2.85 1.90 9.81
C PRO A 75 -2.91 0.38 9.90
N PHE A 76 -2.12 -0.28 9.07
CA PHE A 76 -2.02 -1.72 9.13
C PHE A 76 -1.25 -2.16 10.38
N ALA A 77 -1.91 -2.91 11.27
CA ALA A 77 -1.26 -3.52 12.41
C ALA A 77 -0.13 -4.47 11.94
N PRO A 78 1.01 -4.53 12.67
CA PRO A 78 2.03 -5.55 12.46
C PRO A 78 1.43 -6.95 12.61
N LEU A 79 1.88 -7.89 11.78
CA LEU A 79 1.41 -9.28 11.85
C LEU A 79 1.73 -9.92 13.21
N SER A 80 2.84 -9.53 13.84
CA SER A 80 3.20 -9.98 15.20
C SER A 80 2.11 -9.67 16.22
N ASN A 81 1.46 -8.50 16.12
CA ASN A 81 0.39 -8.13 17.03
C ASN A 81 -0.81 -9.07 16.85
N GLN A 82 -1.12 -9.46 15.61
CA GLN A 82 -2.23 -10.35 15.33
C GLN A 82 -1.96 -11.78 15.81
N ILE A 83 -0.73 -12.28 15.65
CA ILE A 83 -0.35 -13.64 16.02
C ILE A 83 -0.23 -13.80 17.54
N TYR A 84 0.36 -12.83 18.25
CA TYR A 84 0.68 -12.98 19.67
C TYR A 84 -0.37 -12.38 20.62
N HIS A 85 -1.29 -11.51 20.17
CA HIS A 85 -2.41 -11.04 21.02
C HIS A 85 -3.63 -11.98 21.03
N GLN A 86 -3.67 -13.01 20.19
CA GLN A 86 -4.75 -14.02 20.21
C GLN A 86 -4.70 -14.95 21.45
N GLY A 87 -3.68 -14.84 22.30
CA GLY A 87 -3.51 -15.66 23.50
C GLY A 87 -4.16 -15.12 24.79
N GLU A 88 -4.72 -13.91 24.80
CA GLU A 88 -5.23 -13.26 26.03
C GLU A 88 -6.76 -13.28 26.17
N GLN A 89 -7.49 -13.97 25.29
CA GLN A 89 -8.96 -14.05 25.32
C GLN A 89 -9.49 -15.50 25.37
N SER A 90 -8.80 -16.41 26.07
CA SER A 90 -9.29 -17.75 26.40
C SER A 90 -9.49 -17.91 27.90
#